data_AF-A0A849KPQ0-F1
#
_entry.id   AF-A0A849KPQ0-F1
#
_cell.length_a   1.000
_cell.length_b   1.000
_cell.length_c   1.000
_cell.angle_alpha   90.00
_cell.angle_beta   90.00
_cell.angle_gamma   90.00
#
_symmetry.space_group_name_H-M   'P 1'
#
loop_
_entity.id
_entity.type
_entity.pdbx_description
1 polymer ?
#
loop_
_entity_poly.entity_id
_entity_poly.type
_entity_poly.pdbx_seq_one_letter_code
_entity_poly.pdbx_strand_id
1 'polypeptide(L)' 'RCHGLTAPWIVDAPMNSRIFETWIETQLVPTLSAGDIVILDNVGFHKSRKAEQLVKAKGAWFLFLPPYSPDLNPIEMAFS' A
#
# COMPACT_ATOMS: atom_id res chain seq x y z
N ARG A 1 -6.19 -9.67 -2.58
CA ARG A 1 -7.62 -9.82 -2.98
C ARG A 1 -7.86 -8.91 -4.19
N CYS A 2 -8.72 -9.29 -5.14
CA CYS A 2 -8.94 -8.53 -6.39
C CYS A 2 -10.43 -8.26 -6.72
N HIS A 3 -11.34 -8.42 -5.74
CA HIS A 3 -12.78 -8.31 -5.96
C HIS A 3 -13.35 -6.90 -5.76
N GLY A 4 -12.50 -5.89 -5.52
CA GLY A 4 -12.94 -4.51 -5.33
C GLY A 4 -11.85 -3.59 -4.79
N LEU A 5 -12.17 -2.29 -4.73
CA LEU A 5 -11.33 -1.27 -4.10
C LEU A 5 -11.51 -1.30 -2.58
N THR A 6 -10.40 -1.16 -1.85
CA THR A 6 -10.38 -1.05 -0.38
C THR A 6 -9.51 0.13 0.03
N ALA A 7 -9.85 0.76 1.15
CA ALA A 7 -9.11 1.89 1.71
C ALA A 7 -8.80 3.05 0.73
N PRO A 8 -9.73 3.50 -0.15
CA PRO A 8 -9.46 4.66 -0.99
C PRO A 8 -9.31 5.92 -0.11
N TRP A 9 -8.37 6.79 -0.44
CA TRP A 9 -8.19 8.06 0.26
C TRP A 9 -7.76 9.16 -0.70
N ILE A 10 -8.46 10.29 -0.67
CA ILE A 10 -8.19 11.46 -1.52
C ILE A 10 -7.60 12.55 -0.62
N VAL A 11 -6.46 13.10 -1.04
CA VAL A 11 -5.74 14.15 -0.32
C VAL A 11 -5.37 15.25 -1.31
N ASP A 12 -5.75 16.50 -0.99
CA ASP A 12 -5.39 17.68 -1.75
C ASP A 12 -4.00 18.20 -1.34
N ALA A 13 -2.99 17.36 -1.55
CA ALA A 13 -1.58 17.67 -1.30
C ALA A 13 -0.66 16.66 -2.03
N PRO A 14 0.59 17.04 -2.33
CA PRO A 14 1.58 16.09 -2.83
C PRO A 14 1.83 14.94 -1.84
N MET A 15 1.88 13.71 -2.37
CA MET A 15 2.14 12.52 -1.57
C MET A 15 3.53 12.56 -0.91
N ASN A 16 3.62 12.10 0.33
CA ASN A 16 4.87 11.98 1.09
C ASN A 16 4.76 10.85 2.14
N SER A 17 5.87 10.56 2.82
CA SER A 17 5.93 9.48 3.82
C SER A 17 4.93 9.64 4.96
N ARG A 18 4.65 10.87 5.41
CA ARG A 18 3.70 11.10 6.51
C ARG A 18 2.27 10.76 6.08
N ILE A 19 1.88 11.17 4.87
CA ILE A 19 0.56 10.84 4.31
C ILE A 19 0.47 9.33 4.11
N PHE A 20 1.48 8.71 3.48
CA PHE A 20 1.52 7.26 3.29
C PHE A 20 1.40 6.47 4.61
N GLU A 21 2.17 6.83 5.64
CA GLU A 21 2.10 6.17 6.95
C GLU A 21 0.73 6.33 7.60
N THR A 22 0.14 7.53 7.50
CA THR A 22 -1.20 7.80 8.03
C THR A 22 -2.25 6.94 7.32
N TRP A 23 -2.15 6.81 5.99
CA TRP A 23 -3.02 5.95 5.20
C TRP A 23 -2.88 4.48 5.59
N ILE A 24 -1.65 3.98 5.72
CA ILE A 24 -1.39 2.60 6.15
C ILE A 24 -2.06 2.34 7.49
N GLU A 25 -1.82 3.21 8.47
CA GLU A 25 -2.33 3.04 9.84
C GLU A 25 -3.86 3.12 9.93
N THR A 26 -4.45 4.13 9.28
CA THR A 26 -5.87 4.47 9.52
C THR A 26 -6.82 3.86 8.51
N GLN A 27 -6.35 3.56 7.28
CA GLN A 27 -7.22 3.08 6.20
C GLN A 27 -6.88 1.65 5.81
N LEU A 28 -5.61 1.34 5.50
CA LEU A 28 -5.25 0.02 4.97
C LEU A 28 -5.25 -1.07 6.05
N VAL A 29 -4.48 -0.89 7.12
CA VAL A 29 -4.26 -1.89 8.19
C VAL A 29 -5.56 -2.45 8.79
N PRO A 30 -6.62 -1.66 9.03
CA PRO A 30 -7.93 -2.18 9.48
C PRO A 30 -8.57 -3.20 8.54
N THR A 31 -8.22 -3.19 7.26
CA THR A 31 -8.80 -4.06 6.22
C THR A 31 -8.02 -5.35 5.99
N LEU A 32 -6.79 -5.43 6.52
CA LEU A 32 -5.89 -6.57 6.32
C LEU A 32 -6.24 -7.75 7.22
N SER A 33 -6.02 -8.95 6.69
CA SER A 33 -6.04 -10.22 7.41
C SER A 33 -4.64 -10.85 7.42
N ALA A 34 -4.38 -11.72 8.40
CA ALA A 34 -3.15 -12.49 8.42
C ALA A 34 -3.00 -13.30 7.11
N GLY A 35 -1.81 -13.30 6.52
CA GLY A 35 -1.54 -13.90 5.23
C GLY A 35 -1.69 -12.96 4.02
N ASP A 36 -2.28 -11.77 4.18
CA ASP A 36 -2.39 -10.82 3.09
C ASP A 36 -1.02 -10.24 2.67
N ILE A 37 -0.88 -9.99 1.37
CA ILE A 37 0.29 -9.35 0.75
C ILE A 37 -0.14 -7.98 0.25
N VAL A 38 0.55 -6.94 0.71
CA VAL A 38 0.40 -5.58 0.17
C VAL A 38 1.49 -5.38 -0.88
N ILE A 39 1.07 -5.26 -2.13
CA ILE A 39 1.97 -5.01 -3.26
C ILE A 39 2.17 -3.50 -3.38
N LEU A 40 3.43 -3.06 -3.49
CA LEU A 40 3.83 -1.66 -3.57
C LEU A 40 4.81 -1.48 -4.73
N ASP A 41 4.76 -0.33 -5.40
CA ASP A 41 5.84 0.09 -6.29
C ASP A 41 7.11 0.47 -5.47
N ASN A 42 8.16 0.91 -6.16
CA ASN A 42 9.46 1.16 -5.53
C ASN A 42 9.71 2.63 -5.09
N VAL A 43 8.69 3.49 -5.05
CA VAL A 43 8.89 4.90 -4.66
C VAL A 43 9.42 5.01 -3.22
N GLY A 44 10.28 6.01 -2.98
CA GLY A 44 11.06 6.08 -1.74
C GLY A 44 10.23 6.09 -0.45
N PHE A 45 9.07 6.75 -0.44
CA PHE A 45 8.22 6.83 0.74
C PHE A 45 7.48 5.53 1.07
N HIS A 46 7.41 4.55 0.16
CA HIS A 46 6.88 3.21 0.49
C HIS A 46 7.81 2.42 1.42
N LYS A 47 9.10 2.80 1.50
CA LYS A 47 10.12 2.14 2.34
C LYS A 47 10.07 2.62 3.80
N SER A 48 8.86 2.85 4.33
CA SER A 48 8.65 3.24 5.73
C SER A 48 8.70 2.05 6.66
N ARG A 49 9.63 2.09 7.62
CA ARG A 49 9.73 1.09 8.71
C ARG A 49 8.47 1.07 9.59
N LYS A 50 7.86 2.24 9.82
CA LYS A 50 6.62 2.33 10.61
C LYS A 50 5.50 1.59 9.90
N ALA A 51 5.30 1.85 8.61
CA ALA A 51 4.29 1.19 7.80
C ALA A 51 4.48 -0.34 7.77
N GLU A 52 5.73 -0.79 7.56
CA GLU A 52 6.05 -2.22 7.54
C GLU A 52 5.72 -2.90 8.88
N GLN A 53 6.03 -2.25 10.01
CA GLN A 53 5.73 -2.78 11.34
C GLN A 53 4.22 -2.91 11.58
N LEU A 54 3.43 -1.92 11.17
CA LEU A 54 1.97 -1.95 11.32
C LEU A 54 1.34 -3.09 10.50
N VAL A 55 1.83 -3.32 9.29
CA VAL A 55 1.35 -4.40 8.42
C VAL A 55 1.78 -5.77 8.97
N LYS A 56 3.03 -5.90 9.44
CA LYS A 56 3.50 -7.13 10.12
C LYS A 56 2.70 -7.45 11.38
N ALA A 57 2.29 -6.45 12.15
CA ALA A 57 1.47 -6.63 13.34
C ALA A 57 0.09 -7.24 13.03
N LYS A 58 -0.40 -7.14 11.78
CA LYS A 58 -1.60 -7.84 11.30
C LYS A 58 -1.33 -9.23 10.73
N GLY A 59 -0.08 -9.69 10.73
CA GLY A 59 0.32 -10.94 10.09
C GLY A 59 0.36 -10.85 8.56
N ALA A 60 0.43 -9.64 8.00
CA ALA A 60 0.58 -9.36 6.58
C ALA A 60 2.01 -8.88 6.26
N TRP A 61 2.37 -8.76 4.98
CA TRP A 61 3.70 -8.24 4.59
C TRP A 61 3.68 -7.44 3.29
N PHE A 62 4.76 -6.68 3.09
CA PHE A 62 5.01 -5.92 1.88
C PHE A 62 5.72 -6.76 0.82
N LEU A 63 5.29 -6.61 -0.43
CA LEU A 63 6.00 -7.09 -1.61
C LEU A 63 6.26 -5.88 -2.54
N PHE A 64 7.53 -5.55 -2.73
CA PHE A 64 7.93 -4.47 -3.62
C PHE A 64 8.11 -4.99 -5.04
N LEU A 65 7.50 -4.31 -6.01
CA LEU A 65 7.69 -4.61 -7.43
C LEU A 65 9.10 -4.20 -7.91
N PRO A 66 9.63 -4.85 -8.95
CA PRO A 66 10.82 -4.39 -9.65
C PRO A 66 10.63 -2.94 -10.15
N PRO A 67 11.71 -2.13 -10.20
CA PRO A 67 11.64 -0.79 -10.77
C PRO A 67 11.11 -0.81 -12.22
N TYR A 68 10.25 0.15 -12.55
CA TYR A 68 9.68 0.34 -13.90
C TYR A 68 8.85 -0.85 -14.42
N SER A 69 8.15 -1.57 -13.53
CA SER A 69 7.23 -2.66 -13.90
C SER A 69 5.75 -2.32 -13.62
N PRO A 70 5.17 -1.28 -14.28
CA PRO A 70 3.77 -0.89 -14.08
C PRO A 70 2.79 -1.97 -14.58
N ASP A 71 3.20 -2.79 -15.53
CA ASP A 71 2.47 -3.94 -16.04
C ASP A 71 2.19 -5.00 -14.95
N LEU A 72 3.00 -5.03 -13.90
CA LEU A 72 2.82 -5.92 -12.76
C LEU A 72 1.97 -5.31 -11.63
N ASN A 73 1.46 -4.09 -11.79
CA ASN A 73 0.68 -3.38 -10.79
C ASN A 73 -0.81 -3.33 -11.17
N PRO A 74 -1.68 -4.21 -10.60
CA PRO A 74 -3.07 -4.31 -11.03
C PRO A 74 -3.90 -3.04 -10.84
N ILE A 75 -3.44 -2.11 -9.99
CA ILE A 75 -4.14 -0.83 -9.76
C ILE A 75 -4.12 0.07 -10.99
N GLU A 76 -3.14 -0.06 -11.89
CA GLU A 76 -3.06 0.74 -13.12
C GLU A 76 -4.28 0.50 -14.02
N MET A 77 -4.78 -0.74 -14.08
CA MET A 77 -5.99 -1.08 -14.84
C MET A 77 -7.28 -0.54 -14.19
N ALA A 78 -7.28 -0.27 -12.88
CA ALA A 78 -8.44 0.25 -12.18
C ALA A 78 -8.65 1.75 -12.42
N PHE A 79 -7.61 2.46 -12.89
CA PHE A 79 -7.62 3.90 -13.13
C PHE A 79 -7.37 4.27 -14.61
N SER A 80 -7.40 3.30 -15.53
CA SER A 80 -7.26 3.50 -16.98
C SER A 80 -8.54 3.98 -17.66
#